data_AF-A0AAD9CF10-F1
#
_entry.id   AF-A0AAD9CF10-F1
#
_cell.length_a   1.000
_cell.length_b   1.000
_cell.length_c   1.000
_cell.angle_alpha   90.00
_cell.angle_beta   90.00
_cell.angle_gamma   90.00
#
_symmetry.space_group_name_H-M   'P 1'
#
loop_
_entity.id
_entity.type
_entity.pdbx_description
1 polymer ?
#
loop_
_entity_poly.entity_id
_entity_poly.type
_entity_poly.pdbx_seq_one_letter_code
_entity_poly.pdbx_strand_id
1 'polypeptide(L)'
;MASDPPILTEQQELHRRANQVTDESLESTRRMMQLVEESKDAGIRAVVMLDEQGEQLERIEEGMDTINRDMREAEKNLTDMAHCCGLCIWPIRKLKAFEESGAYKAVWGGGSGQDGVVSNQPPSSRVVDEREQMIMSGGHIRRVTNDDREVEMDGNLAHGKAILNVSRIDAANQKANNLIKR
;
A
#
# COMPACT_ATOMS: atom_id res chain seq x y z
N MET A 1 -37.81 -41.36 30.99
CA MET A 1 -37.46 -40.48 32.13
C MET A 1 -36.29 -39.65 31.65
N ALA A 2 -36.52 -38.37 31.33
CA ALA A 2 -35.44 -37.45 31.04
C ALA A 2 -34.76 -37.15 32.38
N SER A 3 -33.54 -37.63 32.55
CA SER A 3 -32.72 -37.27 33.71
C SER A 3 -32.35 -35.81 33.55
N ASP A 4 -32.95 -34.94 34.36
CA ASP A 4 -32.57 -33.54 34.45
C ASP A 4 -31.05 -33.45 34.66
N PRO A 5 -30.36 -32.53 33.95
CA PRO A 5 -28.92 -32.39 34.07
C PRO A 5 -28.56 -32.08 35.54
N PRO A 6 -27.44 -32.61 36.04
CA PRO A 6 -27.02 -32.39 37.42
C PRO A 6 -26.89 -30.88 37.67
N ILE A 7 -27.56 -30.39 38.73
CA ILE A 7 -27.48 -29.00 39.16
C ILE A 7 -26.03 -28.74 39.58
N LEU A 8 -25.25 -28.11 38.69
CA LEU A 8 -23.92 -27.62 38.99
C LEU A 8 -24.06 -26.43 39.93
N THR A 9 -23.17 -26.32 40.91
CA THR A 9 -23.10 -25.12 41.76
C THR A 9 -22.82 -23.91 40.85
N GLU A 10 -23.41 -22.74 41.13
CA GLU A 10 -23.22 -21.53 40.29
C GLU A 10 -21.73 -21.24 39.99
N GLN A 11 -20.85 -21.52 40.97
CA GLN A 11 -19.40 -21.42 40.81
C GLN A 11 -18.84 -22.37 39.73
N GLN A 12 -19.30 -23.61 39.66
CA GLN A 12 -18.88 -24.57 38.64
C GLN A 12 -19.33 -24.15 37.24
N GLU A 13 -20.53 -23.58 37.12
CA GLU A 13 -21.01 -23.08 35.83
C GLU A 13 -20.20 -21.87 35.37
N LEU A 14 -19.87 -20.95 36.28
CA LEU A 14 -18.98 -19.82 36.00
C LEU A 14 -17.58 -20.29 35.56
N HIS A 15 -16.99 -21.28 36.25
CA HIS A 15 -15.71 -21.85 35.84
C HIS A 15 -15.77 -22.51 34.46
N ARG A 16 -16.86 -23.22 34.16
CA ARG A 16 -17.05 -23.84 32.85
C ARG A 16 -17.12 -22.79 31.74
N ARG A 17 -17.88 -21.71 31.94
CA ARG A 17 -17.97 -20.60 30.99
C ARG A 17 -16.63 -19.89 30.82
N ALA A 18 -15.87 -19.68 31.90
CA ALA A 18 -14.56 -19.06 31.83
C ALA A 18 -13.57 -19.89 30.99
N ASN A 19 -13.55 -21.21 31.19
CA ASN A 19 -12.72 -22.10 30.37
C ASN A 19 -13.13 -22.06 28.90
N GLN A 20 -14.43 -22.13 28.61
CA GLN A 20 -14.95 -22.03 27.25
C GLN A 20 -14.51 -20.74 26.54
N VAL A 21 -14.70 -19.58 27.19
CA VAL A 21 -14.31 -18.28 26.60
C VAL A 21 -12.79 -18.21 26.36
N THR A 22 -12.00 -18.82 27.23
CA THR A 22 -10.54 -18.83 27.09
C THR A 22 -10.10 -19.71 25.92
N ASP A 23 -10.73 -20.86 25.72
CA ASP A 23 -10.45 -21.75 24.59
C ASP A 23 -10.85 -21.09 23.26
N GLU A 24 -12.04 -20.48 23.21
CA GLU A 24 -12.50 -19.69 22.05
C GLU A 24 -11.55 -18.52 21.73
N SER A 25 -11.03 -17.86 22.78
CA SER A 25 -10.05 -16.77 22.64
C SER A 25 -8.72 -17.28 22.09
N LEU A 26 -8.24 -18.43 22.56
CA LEU A 26 -7.01 -19.05 22.05
C LEU A 26 -7.16 -19.41 20.57
N GLU A 27 -8.26 -20.05 20.20
CA GLU A 27 -8.55 -20.35 18.79
C GLU A 27 -8.64 -19.08 17.93
N SER A 28 -9.20 -17.99 18.48
CA SER A 28 -9.20 -16.70 17.81
C SER A 28 -7.78 -16.20 17.52
N THR A 29 -6.86 -16.32 18.48
CA THR A 29 -5.46 -15.94 18.25
C THR A 29 -4.74 -16.83 17.23
N ARG A 30 -5.08 -18.13 17.15
CA ARG A 30 -4.57 -19.02 16.11
C ARG A 30 -5.07 -18.63 14.72
N ARG A 31 -6.37 -18.33 14.58
CA ARG A 31 -6.94 -17.82 13.30
C ARG A 31 -6.34 -16.47 12.92
N MET A 32 -6.13 -15.59 13.89
CA MET A 32 -5.47 -14.30 13.66
C MET A 32 -4.06 -14.49 13.09
N MET A 33 -3.27 -15.38 13.67
CA MET A 33 -1.92 -15.70 13.18
C MET A 33 -1.93 -16.18 11.73
N GLN A 34 -2.82 -17.13 11.40
CA GLN A 34 -2.99 -17.63 10.04
C GLN A 34 -3.32 -16.50 9.04
N LEU A 35 -4.27 -15.63 9.39
CA LEU A 35 -4.66 -14.51 8.54
C LEU A 35 -3.53 -13.49 8.35
N VAL A 36 -2.72 -13.26 9.39
CA VAL A 36 -1.58 -12.34 9.33
C VAL A 36 -0.47 -12.90 8.44
N GLU A 37 -0.20 -14.20 8.50
CA GLU A 37 0.75 -14.87 7.60
C GLU A 37 0.27 -14.85 6.15
N GLU A 38 -0.99 -15.20 5.89
CA GLU A 38 -1.58 -15.14 4.55
C GLU A 38 -1.55 -13.70 3.98
N SER A 39 -1.84 -12.71 4.82
CA SER A 39 -1.76 -11.29 4.45
C SER A 39 -0.33 -10.86 4.11
N LYS A 40 0.67 -11.39 4.81
CA LYS A 40 2.08 -11.13 4.50
C LYS A 40 2.45 -11.66 3.13
N ASP A 41 2.09 -12.90 2.80
CA ASP A 41 2.40 -13.50 1.50
C ASP A 41 1.67 -12.78 0.35
N ALA A 42 0.41 -12.39 0.56
CA ALA A 42 -0.33 -11.56 -0.38
C ALA A 42 0.33 -10.17 -0.57
N GLY A 43 0.81 -9.58 0.52
CA GLY A 43 1.56 -8.33 0.51
C GLY A 43 2.86 -8.43 -0.29
N ILE A 44 3.65 -9.49 -0.10
CA ILE A 44 4.89 -9.72 -0.87
C ILE A 44 4.59 -9.82 -2.36
N ARG A 45 3.56 -10.59 -2.76
CA ARG A 45 3.15 -10.68 -4.17
C ARG A 45 2.76 -9.32 -4.73
N ALA A 46 2.01 -8.52 -3.98
CA ALA A 46 1.62 -7.17 -4.41
C ALA A 46 2.85 -6.27 -4.57
N VAL A 47 3.82 -6.34 -3.66
CA VAL A 47 5.08 -5.58 -3.75
C VAL A 47 5.88 -5.95 -5.00
N VAL A 48 6.00 -7.24 -5.33
CA VAL A 48 6.70 -7.69 -6.54
C VAL A 48 6.00 -7.19 -7.80
N MET A 49 4.66 -7.28 -7.86
CA MET A 49 3.90 -6.76 -9.01
C MET A 49 4.04 -5.24 -9.16
N LEU A 50 4.14 -4.49 -8.05
CA LEU A 50 4.35 -3.04 -8.10
C LEU A 50 5.75 -2.68 -8.60
N ASP A 51 6.78 -3.45 -8.26
CA ASP A 51 8.14 -3.26 -8.77
C ASP A 51 8.19 -3.48 -10.29
N GLU A 52 7.58 -4.56 -10.78
CA GLU A 52 7.46 -4.84 -12.22
C GLU A 52 6.69 -3.74 -12.97
N GLN A 53 5.60 -3.23 -12.39
CA GLN A 53 4.87 -2.07 -12.93
C GLN A 53 5.74 -0.81 -12.95
N GLY A 54 6.59 -0.60 -11.94
CA GLY A 54 7.55 0.51 -11.90
C GLY A 54 8.53 0.47 -13.06
N GLU A 55 9.13 -0.69 -13.33
CA GLU A 55 10.03 -0.86 -14.48
C GLU A 55 9.30 -0.70 -15.83
N GLN A 56 8.04 -1.11 -15.91
CA GLN A 56 7.22 -0.87 -17.11
C GLN A 56 7.00 0.62 -17.35
N LEU A 57 6.77 1.41 -16.30
CA LEU A 57 6.64 2.86 -16.40
C LEU A 57 7.94 3.53 -16.86
N GLU A 58 9.09 3.09 -16.36
CA GLU A 58 10.40 3.59 -16.80
C GLU A 58 10.62 3.35 -18.30
N ARG A 59 10.30 2.15 -18.79
CA ARG A 59 10.34 1.85 -20.24
C ARG A 59 9.36 2.70 -21.06
N ILE A 60 8.18 2.99 -20.50
CA ILE A 60 7.21 3.87 -21.15
C ILE A 60 7.75 5.30 -21.21
N GLU A 61 8.38 5.79 -20.15
CA GLU A 61 9.00 7.12 -20.10
C GLU A 61 10.13 7.26 -21.13
N GLU A 62 11.02 6.27 -21.24
CA GLU A 62 12.07 6.23 -22.28
C GLU A 62 11.48 6.19 -23.71
N GLY A 63 10.42 5.41 -23.91
CA GLY A 63 9.70 5.35 -25.19
C GLY A 63 9.04 6.68 -25.53
N MET A 64 8.48 7.35 -24.52
CA MET A 64 7.87 8.66 -24.64
C MET A 64 8.96 9.68 -25.06
N ASP A 65 10.10 9.76 -24.38
CA ASP A 65 11.21 10.63 -24.77
C ASP A 65 11.69 10.39 -26.22
N THR A 66 11.72 9.13 -26.63
CA THR A 66 12.05 8.76 -28.03
C THR A 66 11.02 9.32 -29.00
N ILE A 67 9.72 9.17 -28.72
CA ILE A 67 8.64 9.76 -29.53
C ILE A 67 8.77 11.28 -29.62
N ASN A 68 9.14 11.96 -28.52
CA ASN A 68 9.34 13.41 -28.53
C ASN A 68 10.49 13.81 -29.48
N ARG A 69 11.61 13.07 -29.45
CA ARG A 69 12.72 13.28 -30.39
C ARG A 69 12.29 13.06 -31.84
N ASP A 70 11.60 11.95 -32.11
CA ASP A 70 11.15 11.59 -33.46
C ASP A 70 10.12 12.61 -33.99
N MET A 71 9.26 13.15 -33.13
CA MET A 71 8.29 14.18 -33.51
C MET A 71 8.96 15.51 -33.86
N ARG A 72 10.00 15.92 -33.11
CA ARG A 72 10.82 17.08 -33.46
C ARG A 72 11.55 16.88 -34.79
N GLU A 73 12.06 15.68 -35.05
CA GLU A 73 12.75 15.36 -36.31
C GLU A 73 11.78 15.34 -37.50
N ALA A 74 10.59 14.76 -37.34
CA ALA A 74 9.55 14.77 -38.35
C ALA A 74 9.10 16.20 -38.71
N GLU A 75 8.93 17.09 -37.72
CA GLU A 75 8.61 18.51 -37.94
C GLU A 75 9.70 19.21 -38.76
N LYS A 76 10.98 18.95 -38.44
CA LYS A 76 12.12 19.49 -39.19
C LYS A 76 12.11 19.02 -40.64
N ASN A 77 11.92 17.73 -40.88
CA ASN A 77 11.90 17.15 -42.23
C ASN A 77 10.71 17.66 -43.07
N LEU A 78 9.53 17.82 -42.46
CA LEU A 78 8.37 18.43 -43.13
C LEU A 78 8.62 19.90 -43.49
N THR A 79 9.27 20.65 -42.59
CA THR A 79 9.63 22.06 -42.83
C THR A 79 10.69 22.21 -43.91
N ASP A 80 11.67 21.31 -43.95
CA ASP A 80 12.74 21.29 -44.95
C ASP A 80 12.19 20.93 -46.35
N MET A 81 11.30 19.94 -46.43
CA MET A 81 10.58 19.62 -47.67
C MET A 81 9.68 20.77 -48.15
N ALA A 82 9.04 21.51 -47.24
CA ALA A 82 8.25 22.69 -47.58
C ALA A 82 9.11 23.84 -48.16
N HIS A 83 10.40 23.90 -47.81
CA HIS A 83 11.35 24.84 -48.40
C HIS A 83 11.82 24.45 -49.81
N CYS A 84 11.74 23.17 -50.18
CA CYS A 84 12.19 22.64 -51.47
C CYS A 84 11.15 22.78 -52.61
N CYS A 85 9.88 23.02 -52.29
CA CYS A 85 8.83 23.33 -53.28
C CYS A 85 8.66 24.86 -53.40
N GLY A 86 9.24 25.46 -54.44
CA GLY A 86 9.37 26.90 -54.67
C GLY A 86 8.09 27.74 -54.88
N LEU A 87 7.04 27.54 -54.08
CA LEU A 87 5.94 28.50 -53.96
C LEU A 87 5.72 28.91 -52.49
N CYS A 88 6.00 30.19 -52.25
CA CYS A 88 5.48 31.03 -51.16
C CYS A 88 6.20 30.96 -49.79
N ILE A 89 7.13 31.90 -49.62
CA ILE A 89 7.76 32.35 -48.35
C ILE A 89 6.73 32.95 -47.34
N TRP A 90 5.42 32.91 -47.60
CA TRP A 90 4.40 33.42 -46.69
C TRP A 90 3.06 32.73 -47.01
N PRO A 91 2.60 31.74 -46.20
CA PRO A 91 2.20 31.88 -44.80
C PRO A 91 2.63 30.69 -43.90
N ILE A 92 3.85 30.18 -44.01
CA ILE A 92 4.34 29.05 -43.18
C ILE A 92 4.73 29.51 -41.75
N ARG A 93 4.72 30.82 -41.46
CA ARG A 93 4.98 31.36 -40.11
C ARG A 93 3.91 30.99 -39.06
N LYS A 94 2.75 30.48 -39.47
CA LYS A 94 1.65 30.05 -38.57
C LYS A 94 1.67 28.56 -38.19
N LEU A 95 2.50 27.75 -38.84
CA LEU A 95 2.76 26.36 -38.44
C LEU A 95 3.90 26.26 -37.41
N LYS A 96 4.51 27.39 -37.05
CA LYS A 96 5.90 27.48 -36.59
C LYS A 96 6.12 27.22 -35.10
N ALA A 97 5.25 26.48 -34.44
CA ALA A 97 5.53 26.06 -33.09
C ALA A 97 4.64 24.88 -32.71
N PHE A 98 5.02 23.68 -33.17
CA PHE A 98 4.48 22.46 -32.58
C PHE A 98 4.66 22.47 -31.05
N GLU A 99 5.76 23.03 -30.53
CA GLU A 99 5.98 23.21 -29.10
C GLU A 99 5.01 24.20 -28.44
N GLU A 100 4.43 25.16 -29.19
CA GLU A 100 3.35 26.03 -28.72
C GLU A 100 1.96 25.43 -28.94
N SER A 101 1.85 24.29 -29.63
CA SER A 101 0.58 23.57 -29.79
C SER A 101 0.06 23.13 -28.43
N GLY A 102 -1.24 23.40 -28.17
CA GLY A 102 -1.88 23.01 -26.91
C GLY A 102 -1.77 21.51 -26.62
N ALA A 103 -1.75 20.67 -27.66
CA ALA A 103 -1.58 19.22 -27.52
C ALA A 103 -0.16 18.83 -27.09
N TYR A 104 0.87 19.48 -27.63
CA TYR A 104 2.25 19.26 -27.20
C TYR A 104 2.45 19.75 -25.77
N LYS A 105 1.96 20.96 -25.46
CA LYS A 105 2.08 21.54 -24.12
C LYS A 105 1.33 20.74 -23.04
N ALA A 106 0.22 20.09 -23.40
CA ALA A 106 -0.53 19.22 -22.49
C ALA A 106 0.23 17.92 -22.13
N VAL A 107 1.03 17.39 -23.06
CA VAL A 107 1.75 16.11 -22.87
C VAL A 107 3.19 16.35 -22.38
N TRP A 108 3.83 17.44 -22.81
CA TRP A 108 5.27 17.71 -22.67
C TRP A 108 5.62 19.05 -22.02
N GLY A 109 4.65 19.96 -21.91
CA GLY A 109 4.87 21.37 -21.60
C GLY A 109 5.05 21.70 -20.12
N GLY A 110 5.27 20.70 -19.26
CA GLY A 110 5.65 20.90 -17.86
C GLY A 110 4.75 21.89 -17.12
N GLY A 111 3.47 21.56 -16.94
CA GLY A 111 2.66 22.20 -15.90
C GLY A 111 1.22 22.52 -16.28
N SER A 112 0.30 21.65 -15.85
CA SER A 112 -0.95 21.99 -15.14
C SER A 112 -1.78 20.73 -14.94
N GLY A 113 -1.38 19.92 -13.97
CA GLY A 113 -2.05 18.66 -13.62
C GLY A 113 -1.37 17.90 -12.49
N GLN A 114 -0.59 18.60 -11.67
CA GLN A 114 -0.23 18.15 -10.34
C GLN A 114 -1.47 18.29 -9.45
N ASP A 115 -2.50 17.47 -9.68
CA ASP A 115 -3.53 17.15 -8.69
C ASP A 115 -4.37 15.99 -9.21
N GLY A 116 -4.19 14.80 -8.67
CA GLY A 116 -4.93 13.62 -9.12
C GLY A 116 -4.21 12.29 -9.01
N VAL A 117 -2.97 12.25 -8.51
CA VAL A 117 -2.59 11.05 -7.75
C VAL A 117 -3.48 11.10 -6.52
N VAL A 118 -4.46 10.20 -6.46
CA VAL A 118 -5.41 10.05 -5.36
C VAL A 118 -4.61 9.82 -4.07
N SER A 119 -4.21 10.93 -3.46
CA SER A 119 -3.72 11.05 -2.10
C SER A 119 -4.92 11.20 -1.17
N ASN A 120 -6.02 10.48 -1.46
CA ASN A 120 -6.99 10.14 -0.43
C ASN A 120 -6.47 8.92 0.33
N GLN A 121 -5.23 8.99 0.80
CA GLN A 121 -4.94 8.34 2.07
C GLN A 121 -5.71 9.19 3.08
N PRO A 122 -6.73 8.65 3.77
CA PRO A 122 -7.42 9.43 4.78
C PRO A 122 -6.34 9.97 5.72
N PRO A 123 -6.36 11.28 6.07
CA PRO A 123 -5.53 11.74 7.16
C PRO A 123 -5.87 10.80 8.30
N SER A 124 -4.85 10.11 8.82
CA SER A 124 -5.00 9.28 10.00
C SER A 124 -5.37 10.23 11.13
N SER A 125 -6.66 10.57 11.20
CA SER A 125 -7.34 11.09 12.37
C SER A 125 -7.44 9.92 13.36
N ARG A 126 -6.27 9.48 13.78
CA ARG A 126 -6.08 9.10 15.15
C ARG A 126 -5.18 10.21 15.69
N VAL A 127 -5.81 11.18 16.32
CA VAL A 127 -5.31 11.68 17.60
C VAL A 127 -4.99 10.44 18.42
N VAL A 128 -3.77 9.93 18.24
CA VAL A 128 -3.16 9.04 19.20
C VAL A 128 -2.75 10.00 20.29
N ASP A 129 -3.58 10.08 21.32
CA ASP A 129 -3.19 10.69 22.57
C ASP A 129 -1.83 10.10 22.95
N GLU A 130 -0.80 10.95 23.00
CA GLU A 130 0.59 10.61 23.31
C GLU A 130 0.75 10.13 24.77
N ARG A 131 -0.37 9.86 25.44
CA ARG A 131 -0.49 9.36 26.81
C ARG A 131 -0.77 7.85 26.91
N GLU A 132 -0.84 7.10 25.82
CA GLU A 132 -0.83 5.63 25.87
C GLU A 132 0.52 5.00 25.51
N GLN A 133 1.60 5.78 25.67
CA GLN A 133 2.94 5.22 25.88
C GLN A 133 3.10 4.77 27.35
N MET A 134 2.07 4.13 27.92
CA MET A 134 2.29 3.32 29.11
C MET A 134 2.96 2.03 28.64
N ILE A 135 4.23 1.95 29.01
CA ILE A 135 5.07 0.77 29.00
C ILE A 135 4.31 -0.34 29.74
N MET A 136 3.50 -1.11 29.01
CA MET A 136 3.07 -2.43 29.48
C MET A 136 4.30 -3.32 29.30
N SER A 137 5.23 -3.28 30.26
CA SER A 137 6.31 -4.28 30.38
C SER A 137 5.78 -5.60 30.96
N GLY A 138 4.48 -5.87 30.79
CA GLY A 138 3.84 -7.15 31.05
C GLY A 138 3.38 -7.74 29.71
N GLY A 139 3.21 -9.07 29.66
CA GLY A 139 2.69 -9.75 28.48
C GLY A 139 1.40 -9.11 27.94
N HIS A 140 1.11 -9.36 26.66
CA HIS A 140 -0.09 -8.87 25.97
C HIS A 140 -1.39 -9.33 26.65
N ILE A 141 -1.31 -10.34 27.53
CA ILE A 141 -2.42 -10.86 28.29
C ILE A 141 -2.11 -10.80 29.79
N ARG A 142 -3.10 -10.37 30.57
CA ARG A 142 -3.07 -10.50 32.03
C ARG A 142 -3.35 -11.96 32.39
N ARG A 143 -2.38 -12.62 33.02
CA ARG A 143 -2.48 -14.01 33.46
C ARG A 143 -3.48 -14.14 34.61
N VAL A 144 -4.43 -15.06 34.49
CA VAL A 144 -5.48 -15.32 35.50
C VAL A 144 -5.40 -16.76 35.98
N THR A 145 -5.42 -17.73 35.05
CA THR A 145 -5.25 -19.16 35.37
C THR A 145 -3.79 -19.58 35.36
N ASN A 146 -2.91 -18.79 34.72
CA ASN A 146 -1.47 -19.04 34.63
C ASN A 146 -1.16 -20.44 34.06
N ASP A 147 -1.97 -20.85 33.07
CA ASP A 147 -1.87 -22.10 32.35
C ASP A 147 -1.18 -21.93 30.99
N ASP A 148 -0.87 -23.05 30.34
CA ASP A 148 -0.18 -23.05 29.04
C ASP A 148 -0.99 -22.37 27.93
N ARG A 149 -2.32 -22.28 28.07
CA ARG A 149 -3.19 -21.64 27.07
C ARG A 149 -2.95 -20.13 27.05
N GLU A 150 -2.89 -19.52 28.23
CA GLU A 150 -2.56 -18.10 28.36
C GLU A 150 -1.14 -17.80 27.85
N VAL A 151 -0.19 -18.72 28.04
CA VAL A 151 1.18 -18.59 27.51
C VAL A 151 1.20 -18.64 25.99
N GLU A 152 0.49 -19.60 25.38
CA GLU A 152 0.39 -19.71 23.92
C GLU A 152 -0.31 -18.47 23.33
N MET A 153 -1.40 -18.04 23.96
CA MET A 153 -2.15 -16.87 23.50
C MET A 153 -1.31 -15.59 23.56
N ASP A 154 -0.53 -15.40 24.61
CA ASP A 154 0.41 -14.27 24.75
C ASP A 154 1.52 -14.33 23.69
N GLY A 155 2.03 -15.54 23.40
CA GLY A 155 3.00 -15.79 22.32
C GLY A 155 2.44 -15.45 20.93
N ASN A 156 1.21 -15.88 20.64
CA ASN A 156 0.52 -15.60 19.37
C ASN A 156 0.30 -14.09 19.18
N LEU A 157 -0.09 -13.36 20.23
CA LEU A 157 -0.26 -11.91 20.17
C LEU A 157 1.07 -11.17 19.98
N ALA A 158 2.13 -11.60 20.68
CA ALA A 158 3.45 -11.03 20.51
C ALA A 158 3.99 -11.24 19.10
N HIS A 159 3.81 -12.44 18.54
CA HIS A 159 4.22 -12.76 17.18
C HIS A 159 3.41 -11.97 16.14
N GLY A 160 2.08 -11.92 16.26
CA GLY A 160 1.23 -11.14 15.38
C GLY A 160 1.59 -9.65 15.36
N LYS A 161 1.93 -9.07 16.52
CA LYS A 161 2.44 -7.70 16.64
C LYS A 161 3.79 -7.52 15.95
N ALA A 162 4.69 -8.49 16.08
CA ALA A 162 6.00 -8.44 15.41
C ALA A 162 5.83 -8.44 13.88
N ILE A 163 4.98 -9.32 13.32
CA ILE A 163 4.69 -9.33 11.88
C ILE A 163 4.11 -7.99 11.45
N LEU A 164 3.13 -7.45 12.18
CA LEU A 164 2.51 -6.17 11.83
C LEU A 164 3.53 -5.01 11.80
N ASN A 165 4.47 -5.00 12.74
CA ASN A 165 5.54 -4.01 12.78
C ASN A 165 6.49 -4.15 11.60
N VAL A 166 6.89 -5.37 11.25
CA VAL A 166 7.72 -5.64 10.05
C VAL A 166 7.00 -5.15 8.80
N SER A 167 5.72 -5.50 8.61
CA SER A 167 4.93 -5.02 7.47
C SER A 167 4.81 -3.50 7.39
N ARG A 168 4.74 -2.79 8.52
CA ARG A 168 4.74 -1.32 8.56
C ARG A 168 6.08 -0.73 8.14
N ILE A 169 7.19 -1.35 8.58
CA ILE A 169 8.54 -0.94 8.20
C ILE A 169 8.76 -1.16 6.71
N ASP A 170 8.34 -2.30 6.16
CA ASP A 170 8.45 -2.60 4.73
C ASP A 170 7.65 -1.61 3.88
N ALA A 171 6.43 -1.27 4.30
CA ALA A 171 5.63 -0.24 3.63
C ALA A 171 6.29 1.15 3.68
N ALA A 172 6.91 1.52 4.81
CA ALA A 172 7.64 2.77 4.94
C ALA A 172 8.90 2.80 4.06
N ASN A 173 9.65 1.70 4.01
CA ASN A 173 10.84 1.56 3.17
C ASN A 173 10.52 1.63 1.67
N GLN A 174 9.43 1.00 1.22
CA GLN A 174 8.96 1.16 -0.16
C GLN A 174 8.61 2.61 -0.49
N LYS A 175 7.87 3.29 0.41
CA LYS A 175 7.52 4.69 0.22
C LYS A 175 8.77 5.57 0.12
N ALA A 176 9.79 5.30 0.93
CA ALA A 176 11.07 5.98 0.87
C ALA A 176 11.83 5.71 -0.43
N ASN A 177 11.90 4.46 -0.89
CA ASN A 177 12.56 4.10 -2.15
C ASN A 177 11.91 4.78 -3.37
N ASN A 178 10.58 4.86 -3.40
CA ASN A 178 9.85 5.55 -4.47
C ASN A 178 10.08 7.08 -4.46
N LEU A 179 10.44 7.65 -3.32
CA LEU A 179 10.80 9.08 -3.20
C LEU A 179 12.25 9.35 -3.64
N ILE A 180 13.13 8.36 -3.56
CA ILE A 180 14.53 8.48 -4.00
C ILE A 180 14.67 8.27 -5.51
N LYS A 181 13.77 7.50 -6.13
CA LYS A 181 13.74 7.24 -7.57
C LYS A 181 13.07 8.35 -8.41
N ARG A 182 12.50 9.39 -7.78
CA ARG A 182 11.95 10.58 -8.45
C ARG A 182 12.95 11.73 -8.37
#